data_AF-A0A2G2YN87-F1
#
_entry.id   AF-A0A2G2YN87-F1
#
_cell.length_a   1.000
_cell.length_b   1.000
_cell.length_c   1.000
_cell.angle_alpha   90.00
_cell.angle_beta   90.00
_cell.angle_gamma   90.00
#
_symmetry.space_group_name_H-M   'P 1'
#
loop_
_entity.id
_entity.type
_entity.pdbx_description
1 polymer ?
#
loop_
_entity_poly.entity_id
_entity_poly.type
_entity_poly.pdbx_seq_one_letter_code
_entity_poly.pdbx_strand_id
1 'polypeptide(L)'
;MVHYLVKIIFLLFPIMPYNIYGLGKKNEVHVLNQLSGKSPQLELHCASGDNDLGYHYPHVGLNFHWKFDSWARTLFFCHFWWGDKDKAFDVFNHPLYCVEDAYQFIPED
;
A
#
# COMPACT_ATOMS: atom_id res chain seq x y z
N MET A 1 -9.60 15.10 47.79
CA MET A 1 -10.62 15.42 46.77
C MET A 1 -10.05 15.42 45.36
N VAL A 2 -8.92 16.10 45.08
CA VAL A 2 -8.28 16.12 43.74
C VAL A 2 -7.88 14.74 43.21
N HIS A 3 -7.37 13.84 44.06
CA HIS A 3 -7.01 12.48 43.65
C HIS A 3 -8.19 11.62 43.15
N TYR A 4 -9.41 11.91 43.62
CA TYR A 4 -10.61 11.22 43.16
C TYR A 4 -11.07 11.75 41.78
N LEU A 5 -10.95 13.06 41.55
CA LEU A 5 -11.24 13.69 40.26
C LEU A 5 -10.29 13.19 39.15
N VAL A 6 -9.00 13.02 39.46
CA VAL A 6 -8.01 12.48 38.51
C VAL A 6 -8.29 11.01 38.17
N LYS A 7 -8.72 10.20 39.14
CA LYS A 7 -9.12 8.81 38.91
C LYS A 7 -10.39 8.69 38.06
N ILE A 8 -11.37 9.59 38.23
CA ILE A 8 -12.59 9.63 37.42
C ILE A 8 -12.27 9.94 35.95
N ILE A 9 -11.34 10.85 35.67
CA ILE A 9 -10.90 11.17 34.30
C ILE A 9 -10.24 9.95 33.62
N PHE A 10 -9.41 9.20 34.34
CA PHE A 10 -8.80 7.95 33.85
C PHE A 10 -9.81 6.82 33.61
N LEU A 11 -10.92 6.79 34.37
CA LEU A 11 -11.99 5.79 34.21
C LEU A 11 -12.99 6.12 33.08
N LEU A 12 -12.99 7.35 32.56
CA LEU A 12 -13.83 7.77 31.42
C LEU A 12 -13.13 7.66 30.06
N PHE A 13 -11.81 7.47 30.03
CA PHE A 13 -11.03 7.26 28.81
C PHE A 13 -11.07 5.86 28.16
N PRO A 14 -11.53 4.74 28.79
CA PRO A 14 -11.49 3.41 28.17
C PRO A 14 -12.82 2.92 27.56
N ILE A 15 -13.82 3.78 27.30
CA ILE A 15 -15.15 3.33 26.80
C ILE A 15 -15.52 3.85 25.40
N MET A 16 -14.65 4.59 24.71
CA MET A 16 -14.75 4.66 23.25
C MET A 16 -13.89 3.53 22.69
N PRO A 17 -14.47 2.36 22.33
CA PRO A 17 -13.82 1.57 21.32
C PRO A 17 -13.78 2.48 20.10
N TYR A 18 -12.61 3.04 19.81
CA TYR A 18 -12.30 3.61 18.50
C TYR A 18 -12.41 2.45 17.51
N ASN A 19 -13.64 2.07 17.16
CA ASN A 19 -13.95 1.25 16.00
C ASN A 19 -13.70 2.14 14.78
N ILE A 20 -12.42 2.43 14.52
CA ILE A 20 -11.95 3.05 13.28
C ILE A 20 -12.00 2.02 12.13
N TYR A 21 -12.30 0.75 12.45
CA TYR A 21 -12.43 -0.38 11.52
C TYR A 21 -13.53 -0.25 10.44
N GLY A 22 -14.27 0.86 10.37
CA GLY A 22 -15.42 1.01 9.47
C GLY A 22 -15.28 2.00 8.31
N LEU A 23 -14.18 2.75 8.18
CA LEU A 23 -14.06 3.84 7.19
C LEU A 23 -13.19 3.50 5.96
N GLY A 24 -12.66 2.29 5.87
CA GLY A 24 -11.77 1.89 4.78
C GLY A 24 -12.52 1.59 3.48
N LYS A 25 -12.00 2.06 2.35
CA LYS A 25 -12.49 1.69 1.02
C LYS A 25 -11.73 0.46 0.52
N LYS A 26 -12.46 -0.57 0.08
CA LYS A 26 -11.86 -1.76 -0.52
C LYS A 26 -11.17 -1.41 -1.83
N ASN A 27 -9.88 -1.71 -1.92
CA ASN A 27 -9.06 -1.54 -3.11
C ASN A 27 -8.25 -2.82 -3.38
N GLU A 28 -7.83 -2.96 -4.62
CA GLU A 28 -7.00 -4.06 -5.10
C GLU A 28 -5.93 -3.50 -6.03
N VAL A 29 -4.68 -3.88 -5.80
CA VAL A 29 -3.56 -3.51 -6.67
C VAL A 29 -3.10 -4.76 -7.41
N HIS A 30 -2.85 -4.61 -8.71
CA HIS A 30 -2.28 -5.64 -9.56
C HIS A 30 -0.98 -5.14 -10.18
N VAL A 31 0.13 -5.83 -9.91
CA VAL A 31 1.38 -5.65 -10.64
C VAL A 31 1.49 -6.73 -11.70
N LEU A 32 1.33 -6.35 -12.98
CA LEU A 32 1.40 -7.28 -14.11
C LEU A 32 2.79 -7.25 -14.76
N ASN A 33 3.44 -8.42 -14.85
CA ASN A 33 4.70 -8.52 -15.57
C ASN A 33 4.46 -8.65 -17.08
N GLN A 34 4.57 -7.52 -17.79
CA GLN A 34 4.55 -7.49 -19.27
C GLN A 34 5.95 -7.27 -19.88
N LEU A 35 7.02 -7.56 -19.14
CA LEU A 35 8.36 -7.51 -19.71
C LEU A 35 8.45 -8.44 -20.93
N SER A 36 9.29 -8.08 -21.90
CA SER A 36 9.52 -8.94 -23.06
C SER A 36 9.99 -10.32 -22.61
N GLY A 37 9.61 -11.41 -23.31
CA GLY A 37 10.00 -12.77 -22.92
C GLY A 37 11.50 -13.06 -22.89
N LYS A 38 12.34 -12.11 -23.36
CA LYS A 38 13.81 -12.16 -23.28
C LYS A 38 14.38 -11.38 -22.09
N SER A 39 13.54 -10.70 -21.34
CA SER A 39 13.96 -9.89 -20.19
C SER A 39 14.32 -10.81 -19.02
N PRO A 40 15.24 -10.39 -18.13
CA PRO A 40 15.45 -11.07 -16.86
C PRO A 40 14.16 -11.19 -16.04
N GLN A 41 14.12 -12.16 -15.13
CA GLN A 41 13.01 -12.35 -14.20
C GLN A 41 12.74 -11.03 -13.44
N LEU A 42 11.46 -10.61 -13.41
CA LEU A 42 11.04 -9.49 -12.59
C LEU A 42 11.09 -9.91 -11.13
N GLU A 43 11.84 -9.15 -10.34
CA GLU A 43 11.77 -9.16 -8.88
C GLU A 43 11.04 -7.89 -8.44
N LEU A 44 10.15 -8.02 -7.46
CA LEU A 44 9.48 -6.87 -6.88
C LEU A 44 9.39 -7.01 -5.37
N HIS A 45 9.44 -5.88 -4.67
CA HIS A 45 9.19 -5.78 -3.24
C HIS A 45 8.18 -4.68 -3.00
N CYS A 46 7.06 -4.99 -2.34
CA CYS A 46 6.00 -4.02 -2.09
C CYS A 46 5.73 -3.88 -0.60
N ALA A 47 5.43 -2.66 -0.14
CA ALA A 47 5.08 -2.41 1.24
C ALA A 47 4.19 -1.16 1.40
N SER A 48 3.44 -1.10 2.50
CA SER A 48 2.90 0.12 3.11
C SER A 48 3.51 0.29 4.49
N GLY A 49 3.39 1.48 5.09
CA GLY A 49 4.07 1.84 6.34
C GLY A 49 4.06 0.79 7.46
N ASP A 50 2.97 0.04 7.60
CA ASP A 50 2.76 -1.03 8.58
C ASP A 50 2.59 -2.44 7.99
N ASN A 51 2.57 -2.59 6.66
CA ASN A 51 2.31 -3.87 6.00
C ASN A 51 3.37 -4.15 4.93
N ASP A 52 4.30 -5.04 5.27
CA ASP A 52 5.28 -5.55 4.33
C ASP A 52 4.70 -6.74 3.55
N LEU A 53 4.58 -6.59 2.23
CA LEU A 53 4.08 -7.65 1.36
C LEU A 53 5.21 -8.58 0.90
N GLY A 54 6.47 -8.21 1.13
CA GLY A 54 7.64 -9.00 0.82
C GLY A 54 8.01 -9.03 -0.66
N TYR A 55 8.95 -9.93 -0.97
CA TYR A 55 9.49 -10.14 -2.31
C TYR A 55 8.64 -11.10 -3.13
N HIS A 56 8.44 -10.78 -4.41
CA HIS A 56 7.70 -11.62 -5.37
C HIS A 56 8.38 -11.64 -6.73
N TYR A 57 8.10 -12.71 -7.49
CA TYR A 57 8.75 -13.02 -8.77
C TYR A 57 7.72 -13.46 -9.82
N PRO A 58 6.78 -12.59 -10.23
CA PRO A 58 5.78 -12.96 -11.22
C PRO A 58 6.43 -13.27 -12.57
N HIS A 59 6.05 -14.39 -13.18
CA HIS A 59 6.52 -14.75 -14.52
C HIS A 59 5.88 -13.80 -15.56
N VAL A 60 6.48 -13.71 -16.75
CA VAL A 60 5.92 -12.92 -17.86
C VAL A 60 4.48 -13.38 -18.16
N GLY A 61 3.56 -12.41 -18.22
CA GLY A 61 2.12 -12.64 -18.41
C GLY A 61 1.34 -12.90 -17.12
N LEU A 62 2.00 -13.03 -15.97
CA LEU A 62 1.36 -13.19 -14.66
C LEU A 62 1.43 -11.90 -13.84
N ASN A 63 0.56 -11.81 -12.83
CA ASN A 63 0.53 -10.70 -11.88
C ASN A 63 0.77 -11.14 -10.43
N PHE A 64 1.29 -10.20 -9.65
CA PHE A 64 1.21 -10.21 -8.19
C PHE A 64 0.10 -9.23 -7.78
N HIS A 65 -0.80 -9.62 -6.89
CA HIS A 65 -1.91 -8.78 -6.48
C HIS A 65 -2.34 -9.01 -5.03
N TRP A 66 -2.93 -7.99 -4.43
CA TRP A 66 -3.47 -8.06 -3.07
C TRP A 66 -4.65 -7.11 -2.91
N LYS A 67 -5.53 -7.46 -1.98
CA LYS A 67 -6.71 -6.67 -1.57
C LYS A 67 -6.47 -6.08 -0.20
N PHE A 68 -6.96 -4.87 0.02
CA PHE A 68 -6.87 -4.18 1.31
C PHE A 68 -7.99 -3.15 1.47
N ASP A 69 -8.21 -2.74 2.71
CA ASP A 69 -9.06 -1.60 3.03
C ASP A 69 -8.18 -0.34 3.14
N SER A 70 -8.35 0.61 2.23
CA SER A 70 -7.58 1.85 2.21
C SER A 70 -8.24 2.94 3.05
N TRP A 71 -7.46 3.68 3.81
CA TRP A 71 -7.86 4.93 4.45
C TRP A 71 -7.24 6.14 3.75
N ALA A 72 -7.60 7.35 4.20
CA ALA A 72 -7.16 8.61 3.58
C ALA A 72 -5.62 8.79 3.49
N ARG A 73 -4.83 8.00 4.24
CA ARG A 73 -3.36 8.06 4.26
C ARG A 73 -2.70 6.73 3.88
N THR A 74 -3.46 5.76 3.37
CA THR A 74 -2.87 4.48 2.93
C THR A 74 -2.05 4.71 1.67
N LEU A 75 -0.80 4.26 1.68
CA LEU A 75 0.11 4.30 0.56
C LEU A 75 0.81 2.95 0.43
N PHE A 76 0.87 2.41 -0.78
CA PHE A 76 1.73 1.28 -1.12
C PHE A 76 2.74 1.71 -2.16
N PHE A 77 4.01 1.39 -1.93
CA PHE A 77 5.06 1.51 -2.91
C PHE A 77 5.58 0.12 -3.28
N CYS A 78 6.14 0.01 -4.47
CA CYS A 78 6.87 -1.16 -4.91
C CYS A 78 8.18 -0.76 -5.56
N HIS A 79 9.24 -1.51 -5.28
CA HIS A 79 10.50 -1.45 -5.99
C HIS A 79 10.60 -2.67 -6.90
N PHE A 80 10.91 -2.44 -8.17
CA PHE A 80 11.02 -3.43 -9.21
C PHE A 80 12.48 -3.54 -9.68
N TRP A 81 12.95 -4.76 -9.91
CA TRP A 81 14.26 -5.07 -10.47
C TRP A 81 14.14 -6.07 -11.63
N TRP A 82 14.89 -5.86 -12.71
CA TRP A 82 15.00 -6.81 -13.81
C TRP A 82 16.40 -6.74 -14.45
N GLY A 83 17.28 -7.63 -14.01
CA GLY A 83 18.70 -7.55 -14.32
C GLY A 83 19.33 -6.34 -13.64
N ASP A 84 20.11 -5.56 -14.39
CA ASP A 84 20.79 -4.37 -13.86
C ASP A 84 19.91 -3.11 -13.85
N LYS A 85 18.60 -3.27 -14.06
CA LYS A 85 17.62 -2.18 -14.11
C LYS A 85 16.70 -2.26 -12.91
N ASP A 86 16.37 -1.11 -12.37
CA ASP A 86 15.42 -1.00 -11.28
C ASP A 86 14.61 0.30 -11.34
N LYS A 87 13.44 0.28 -10.72
CA LYS A 87 12.58 1.46 -10.56
C LYS A 87 11.63 1.26 -9.40
N ALA A 88 11.41 2.31 -8.60
CA ALA A 88 10.38 2.34 -7.56
C ALA A 88 9.22 3.25 -7.95
N PHE A 89 8.01 2.84 -7.58
CA PHE A 89 6.77 3.58 -7.82
C PHE A 89 5.84 3.46 -6.62
N ASP A 90 5.05 4.51 -6.38
CA ASP A 90 3.83 4.40 -5.60
C ASP A 90 2.79 3.69 -6.46
N VAL A 91 2.41 2.48 -6.06
CA VAL A 91 1.40 1.67 -6.76
C VAL A 91 -0.01 1.92 -6.21
N PHE A 92 -0.09 2.63 -5.08
CA PHE A 92 -1.33 3.18 -4.53
C PHE A 92 -0.99 4.36 -3.61
N ASN A 93 -1.60 5.53 -3.84
CA ASN A 93 -1.50 6.69 -2.97
C ASN A 93 -2.83 7.45 -2.78
N HIS A 94 -3.92 7.03 -3.44
CA HIS A 94 -5.21 7.69 -3.32
C HIS A 94 -6.42 6.72 -3.36
N PRO A 95 -7.35 6.72 -2.39
CA PRO A 95 -8.50 5.82 -2.36
C PRO A 95 -9.47 5.89 -3.55
N LEU A 96 -9.56 7.03 -4.23
CA LEU A 96 -10.45 7.20 -5.38
C LEU A 96 -9.78 6.93 -6.73
N TYR A 97 -8.50 7.28 -6.85
CA TYR A 97 -7.78 7.29 -8.13
C TYR A 97 -6.73 6.18 -8.22
N CYS A 98 -6.53 5.42 -7.14
CA CYS A 98 -5.42 4.50 -6.90
C CYS A 98 -4.07 5.20 -6.92
N VAL A 99 -3.66 5.78 -8.06
CA VAL A 99 -2.42 6.55 -8.25
C VAL A 99 -2.79 7.94 -8.79
N GLU A 100 -2.83 8.95 -7.93
CA GLU A 100 -3.25 10.32 -8.29
C GLU A 100 -2.27 11.02 -9.24
N ASP A 101 -0.99 10.68 -9.14
CA ASP A 101 0.14 11.22 -9.90
C ASP A 101 0.60 10.31 -11.05
N ALA A 102 -0.27 9.42 -11.52
CA ALA A 102 0.04 8.45 -12.57
C ALA A 102 0.62 9.08 -13.86
N TYR A 103 0.24 10.33 -14.15
CA TYR A 103 0.72 11.09 -15.30
C TYR A 103 2.24 11.32 -15.30
N GLN A 104 2.90 11.31 -14.14
CA GLN A 104 4.35 11.49 -14.04
C GLN A 104 5.14 10.30 -14.58
N PHE A 105 4.49 9.14 -14.75
CA PHE A 105 5.12 7.91 -15.19
C PHE A 105 4.86 7.57 -16.66
N ILE A 106 3.99 8.32 -17.33
CA ILE A 106 3.70 8.16 -18.76
C ILE A 106 4.69 9.07 -19.52
N PRO A 107 5.58 8.51 -20.36
CA PRO A 107 6.41 9.35 -21.24
C PRO A 107 5.49 10.19 -22.13
N GLU A 108 5.74 11.50 -22.22
CA GLU A 108 5.14 12.31 -23.28
C GLU A 108 5.75 11.85 -24.62
N ASP A 109 4.91 11.46 -25.57
CA ASP A 109 5.29 11.08 -26.93
C ASP A 109 5.85 12.27 -27.74
#